data_AF-A0A7W5GZH3-F1
#
_entry.id   AF-A0A7W5GZH3-F1
#
_cell.length_a   1.000
_cell.length_b   1.000
_cell.length_c   1.000
_cell.angle_alpha   90.00
_cell.angle_beta   90.00
_cell.angle_gamma   90.00
#
_symmetry.space_group_name_H-M   'P 1'
#
loop_
_entity.id
_entity.type
_entity.pdbx_description
1 polymer ?
#
loop_
_entity_poly.entity_id
_entity_poly.type
_entity_poly.pdbx_seq_one_letter_code
_entity_poly.pdbx_strand_id
1 'polypeptide(L)' 'MKMKLLTAGLLTSLMMAGSALAMDSETIEKHMDKINDQYVQTSEEEGKVEALEEKVEALEEMIQMIIEDQEA' A
#
# COMPACT_ATOMS: atom_id res chain seq x y z
N MET A 1 10.87 -2.00 14.83
CA MET A 1 12.10 -2.36 14.06
C MET A 1 12.11 -3.83 13.63
N LYS A 2 11.26 -4.19 12.66
CA LYS A 2 11.37 -5.40 11.82
C LYS A 2 11.00 -5.14 10.34
N MET A 3 10.50 -3.95 10.00
CA MET A 3 10.00 -3.60 8.64
C MET A 3 11.04 -3.08 7.65
N LYS A 4 12.28 -2.77 8.08
CA LYS A 4 13.32 -2.20 7.19
C LYS A 4 13.76 -3.13 6.04
N LEU A 5 13.32 -4.39 6.03
CA LEU A 5 13.63 -5.36 4.97
C LEU A 5 12.48 -5.57 3.97
N LEU A 6 11.24 -5.18 4.29
CA LEU A 6 10.08 -5.42 3.41
C LEU A 6 10.03 -4.44 2.24
N THR A 7 10.31 -3.16 2.49
CA THR A 7 10.18 -2.08 1.51
C THR A 7 11.15 -2.18 0.31
N ALA A 8 12.31 -2.82 0.48
CA ALA A 8 13.27 -3.01 -0.61
C ALA A 8 12.85 -4.12 -1.60
N GLY A 9 12.10 -5.13 -1.13
CA GLY A 9 11.61 -6.21 -1.97
C GLY A 9 10.50 -5.74 -2.92
N LEU A 10 9.59 -4.91 -2.41
CA LEU A 10 8.39 -4.46 -3.10
C LEU A 10 8.67 -3.62 -4.36
N LEU A 11 9.68 -2.74 -4.30
CA LEU A 11 10.07 -1.91 -5.46
C LEU A 11 10.56 -2.77 -6.64
N THR A 12 11.16 -3.92 -6.36
CA THR A 12 11.69 -4.81 -7.40
C THR A 12 10.58 -5.62 -8.06
N SER A 13 9.53 -6.02 -7.32
CA SER A 13 8.36 -6.71 -7.89
C SER A 13 7.47 -5.76 -8.71
N LEU A 14 7.29 -4.52 -8.27
CA LEU A 14 6.48 -3.52 -8.98
C LEU A 14 7.03 -3.18 -10.38
N MET A 15 8.35 -3.19 -10.57
CA MET A 15 8.97 -2.94 -11.88
C MET A 15 8.67 -4.02 -12.92
N MET A 16 8.29 -5.24 -12.50
CA MET A 16 7.96 -6.35 -13.42
C MET A 16 6.47 -6.44 -13.77
N ALA A 17 5.58 -5.79 -12.99
CA ALA A 17 4.12 -5.87 -13.16
C ALA A 17 3.49 -4.74 -14.01
N GLY A 18 4.30 -3.81 -14.54
CA GLY A 18 3.84 -2.54 -15.14
C GLY A 18 3.03 -2.59 -16.44
N SER A 19 2.52 -3.74 -16.89
CA SER A 19 1.92 -3.88 -18.23
C SER A 19 0.47 -4.36 -18.30
N ALA A 20 -0.25 -4.64 -17.20
CA ALA A 20 -1.58 -5.29 -17.32
C ALA A 20 -2.70 -4.83 -16.37
N LEU A 21 -2.49 -3.84 -15.50
CA LEU A 21 -3.47 -3.53 -14.45
C LEU A 21 -4.55 -2.54 -14.90
N ALA A 22 -5.63 -3.06 -15.47
CA ALA A 22 -6.92 -2.39 -15.59
C ALA A 22 -7.90 -3.06 -14.60
N MET A 23 -7.75 -2.74 -13.31
CA MET A 23 -8.60 -3.26 -12.22
C MET A 23 -9.75 -2.31 -11.88
N ASP A 24 -10.74 -2.85 -11.15
CA ASP A 24 -11.92 -2.13 -10.68
C ASP A 24 -11.53 -0.91 -9.82
N SER A 25 -11.65 0.27 -10.44
CA SER A 25 -11.11 1.53 -9.93
C SER A 25 -11.77 1.97 -8.62
N GLU A 26 -13.04 1.61 -8.40
CA GLU A 26 -13.82 2.09 -7.25
C GLU A 26 -13.36 1.46 -5.94
N THR A 27 -13.09 0.15 -5.95
CA THR A 27 -12.58 -0.56 -4.77
C THR A 27 -11.19 -0.05 -4.39
N ILE A 28 -10.30 0.13 -5.38
CA ILE A 28 -8.95 0.68 -5.14
C ILE A 28 -9.05 2.12 -4.59
N GLU A 29 -9.88 2.97 -5.19
CA GLU A 29 -10.06 4.36 -4.75
C GLU A 29 -10.53 4.43 -3.29
N LYS A 30 -11.50 3.59 -2.91
CA LYS A 30 -11.99 3.51 -1.53
C LYS A 30 -10.92 3.06 -0.53
N HIS A 31 -10.10 2.09 -0.90
CA HIS A 31 -8.97 1.66 -0.06
C HIS A 31 -7.93 2.79 0.06
N MET A 32 -7.68 3.52 -1.01
CA MET A 32 -6.73 4.62 -1.02
C MET A 32 -7.18 5.81 -0.18
N ASP A 33 -8.46 6.15 -0.21
CA ASP A 33 -9.06 7.17 0.65
C ASP A 33 -8.91 6.79 2.13
N LYS A 34 -9.21 5.54 2.47
CA LYS A 34 -9.03 5.03 3.84
C LYS A 34 -7.57 5.13 4.31
N ILE A 35 -6.62 4.77 3.46
CA ILE A 35 -5.18 4.87 3.75
C ILE A 35 -4.77 6.33 3.99
N ASN A 36 -5.33 7.27 3.23
CA ASN A 36 -5.05 8.69 3.40
C ASN A 36 -5.66 9.26 4.68
N ASP A 37 -6.88 8.87 5.03
CA ASP A 37 -7.53 9.29 6.28
C ASP A 37 -6.74 8.80 7.50
N GLN A 38 -6.33 7.52 7.48
CA GLN A 38 -5.52 6.94 8.54
C GLN A 38 -4.17 7.65 8.65
N TYR A 39 -3.52 7.97 7.52
CA TYR A 39 -2.29 8.76 7.53
C TYR A 39 -2.45 10.11 8.24
N VAL A 40 -3.51 10.84 7.95
CA VAL A 40 -3.75 12.14 8.59
C VAL A 40 -3.87 11.95 10.10
N GLN A 41 -4.67 10.99 10.54
CA GLN A 41 -4.87 10.71 11.96
C GLN A 41 -3.56 10.28 12.67
N THR A 42 -2.88 9.26 12.17
CA THR A 42 -1.61 8.79 12.76
C THR A 42 -0.54 9.88 12.72
N SER A 43 -0.54 10.75 11.70
CA SER A 43 0.44 11.83 11.60
C SER A 43 0.28 12.90 12.69
N GLU A 44 -0.96 13.10 13.15
CA GLU A 44 -1.29 14.02 14.25
C GLU A 44 -1.03 13.39 15.62
N GLU A 45 -1.31 12.08 15.78
CA GLU A 45 -1.23 11.37 17.06
C GLU A 45 0.19 10.83 17.36
N GLU A 46 0.83 10.18 16.39
CA GLU A 46 2.08 9.41 16.57
C GLU A 46 3.26 10.01 15.81
N GLY A 47 2.96 10.92 14.88
CA GLY A 47 3.94 11.67 14.12
C GLY A 47 4.18 11.12 12.71
N LYS A 48 4.80 11.96 11.88
CA LYS A 48 4.88 11.74 10.44
C LYS A 48 5.63 10.47 10.02
N VAL A 49 6.62 10.03 10.80
CA VAL A 49 7.41 8.84 10.44
C VAL A 49 6.58 7.59 10.62
N GLU A 50 5.95 7.41 11.78
CA GLU A 50 5.08 6.26 12.07
C GLU A 50 3.91 6.22 11.08
N ALA A 51 3.26 7.37 10.85
CA ALA A 51 2.19 7.49 9.87
C ALA A 51 2.60 7.10 8.45
N LEU A 52 3.85 7.40 8.06
CA LEU A 52 4.38 6.97 6.76
C LEU A 52 4.69 5.48 6.73
N GLU A 53 5.20 4.90 7.82
CA GLU A 53 5.45 3.46 7.92
C GLU A 53 4.14 2.67 7.82
N GLU A 54 3.10 3.06 8.54
CA GLU A 54 1.75 2.47 8.44
C GLU A 54 1.13 2.64 7.05
N LYS A 55 1.27 3.83 6.45
CA LYS A 55 0.76 4.10 5.12
C LYS A 55 1.40 3.17 4.08
N VAL A 56 2.71 2.93 4.20
CA VAL A 56 3.41 2.02 3.29
C VAL A 56 2.92 0.59 3.48
N GLU A 57 2.79 0.11 4.71
CA GLU A 57 2.27 -1.23 5.00
C GLU A 57 0.86 -1.45 4.43
N ALA A 58 -0.04 -0.49 4.61
CA ALA A 58 -1.40 -0.58 4.07
C ALA A 58 -1.44 -0.56 2.53
N LEU A 59 -0.50 0.13 1.88
CA LEU A 59 -0.32 0.09 0.42
C LEU A 59 0.21 -1.27 -0.06
N GLU A 60 1.11 -1.90 0.69
CA GLU A 60 1.63 -3.23 0.40
C GLU A 60 0.51 -4.27 0.44
N GLU A 61 -0.34 -4.23 1.47
CA GLU A 61 -1.52 -5.10 1.58
C GLU A 61 -2.50 -4.91 0.42
N MET A 62 -2.77 -3.66 0.04
CA MET A 62 -3.65 -3.34 -1.10
C MET A 62 -3.11 -3.91 -2.41
N ILE A 63 -1.81 -3.77 -2.65
CA ILE A 63 -1.13 -4.34 -3.83
C ILE A 63 -1.19 -5.88 -3.80
N GLN A 64 -1.02 -6.49 -2.63
CA GLN A 64 -1.07 -7.93 -2.52
C GLN A 64 -2.47 -8.49 -2.81
N MET A 65 -3.53 -7.87 -2.29
CA MET A 65 -4.92 -8.21 -2.65
C MET A 65 -5.16 -8.09 -4.16
N ILE A 66 -4.63 -7.04 -4.79
CA ILE A 66 -4.69 -6.81 -6.24
C ILE A 66 -4.00 -7.93 -7.04
N ILE A 67 -2.86 -8.43 -6.56
CA ILE A 67 -2.13 -9.53 -7.23
C ILE A 67 -2.90 -10.84 -7.06
N GLU A 68 -3.37 -11.14 -5.86
CA GLU A 68 -4.12 -12.36 -5.55
C GLU A 68 -5.44 -12.44 -6.34
N ASP A 69 -6.17 -11.33 -6.49
CA ASP A 69 -7.40 -11.25 -7.30
C ASP A 69 -7.16 -11.49 -8.81
N GLN A 70 -5.95 -11.24 -9.31
CA GLN A 70 -5.59 -11.49 -10.71
C GLN A 70 -5.11 -12.93 -10.97
N GLU A 71 -4.63 -13.63 -9.94
CA GLU A 71 -4.20 -15.03 -10.04
C GLU A 71 -5.36 -16.04 -9.86
N ALA A 72 -6.54 -15.57 -9.43
CA ALA A 72 -7.78 -16.35 -9.22
C ALA A 72 -8.65 -16.47 -10.49
#